data_AF-A0A8D9E1Y8-F1
#
_entry.id   AF-A0A8D9E1Y8-F1
#
_cell.length_a   1.000
_cell.length_b   1.000
_cell.length_c   1.000
_cell.angle_alpha   90.00
_cell.angle_beta   90.00
_cell.angle_gamma   90.00
#
_symmetry.space_group_name_H-M   'P 1'
#
loop_
_entity.id
_entity.type
_entity.pdbx_description
1 polymer ?
#
loop_
_entity_poly.entity_id
_entity_poly.type
_entity_poly.pdbx_seq_one_letter_code
_entity_poly.pdbx_strand_id
1 'polypeptide(L)'
;MNNPRQYKIPVWFLNRQKVIVDGKYSQDGIVCNYCGNGLPRDVAKILNHCKVCPHMLRPDAFRYKFVCFGCEYFSYQSTNMKNHIQTHLGEKPFECNQCSFSSTQLINLKRHIEKVH
;
A
#
# COMPACT_ATOMS: atom_id res chain seq x y z
N MET A 1 7.21 20.75 -36.79
CA MET A 1 7.31 21.39 -35.46
C MET A 1 6.03 21.10 -34.69
N ASN A 2 6.22 20.60 -33.46
CA ASN A 2 5.28 20.09 -32.45
C ASN A 2 3.75 20.23 -32.61
N ASN A 3 3.13 19.04 -32.54
CA ASN A 3 1.73 18.72 -32.24
C ASN A 3 1.42 18.96 -30.74
N PRO A 4 0.36 19.67 -30.36
CA PRO A 4 -0.23 19.50 -29.04
C PRO A 4 -1.41 18.53 -29.15
N ARG A 5 -1.13 17.25 -28.85
CA ARG A 5 -2.17 16.24 -28.59
C ARG A 5 -3.00 16.75 -27.42
N GLN A 6 -4.27 17.04 -27.65
CA GLN A 6 -5.22 17.27 -26.57
C GLN A 6 -5.44 15.95 -25.83
N TYR A 7 -4.77 15.78 -24.69
CA TYR A 7 -5.02 14.67 -23.79
C TYR A 7 -6.35 14.94 -23.06
N LYS A 8 -7.43 14.28 -23.52
CA LYS A 8 -8.67 14.21 -22.75
C LYS A 8 -8.38 13.40 -21.48
N ILE A 9 -8.36 14.09 -20.34
CA ILE A 9 -8.18 13.45 -19.03
C ILE A 9 -9.40 12.54 -18.78
N PRO A 10 -9.21 11.22 -18.57
CA PRO A 10 -10.33 10.30 -18.37
C PRO A 10 -11.18 10.67 -17.14
N VAL A 11 -12.48 10.42 -17.18
CA VAL A 11 -13.42 10.81 -16.09
C VAL A 11 -13.08 10.16 -14.73
N TRP A 12 -12.35 9.03 -14.72
CA TRP A 12 -11.83 8.41 -13.50
C TRP A 12 -10.65 9.16 -12.86
N PHE A 13 -9.99 10.07 -13.58
CA PHE A 13 -9.05 11.05 -13.00
C PHE A 13 -9.79 12.20 -12.28
N LEU A 14 -11.00 12.55 -12.74
CA LEU A 14 -11.83 13.61 -12.16
C LEU A 14 -12.63 13.16 -10.94
N ASN A 15 -12.71 11.85 -10.70
CA ASN A 15 -13.47 11.23 -9.61
C ASN A 15 -12.56 10.49 -8.59
N ARG A 16 -11.37 11.04 -8.31
CA ARG A 16 -10.59 10.63 -7.11
C ARG A 16 -11.36 11.07 -5.87
N GLN A 17 -12.08 10.15 -5.25
CA GLN A 17 -12.79 10.40 -3.98
C GLN A 17 -11.81 11.02 -2.97
N LYS A 18 -12.07 12.27 -2.60
CA LYS A 18 -11.31 12.98 -1.56
C LYS A 18 -11.59 12.28 -0.24
N VAL A 19 -10.59 11.64 0.36
CA VAL A 19 -10.72 11.05 1.69
C VAL A 19 -10.18 12.00 2.74
N ILE A 20 -10.83 12.06 3.90
CA ILE A 20 -10.40 12.92 5.00
C ILE A 20 -9.35 12.16 5.82
N VAL A 21 -8.12 12.66 5.83
CA VAL A 21 -7.00 12.16 6.63
C VAL A 21 -6.58 13.29 7.58
N ASP A 22 -6.60 13.05 8.89
CA ASP A 22 -6.21 14.06 9.90
C ASP A 22 -6.93 15.42 9.73
N GLY A 23 -8.22 15.38 9.37
CA GLY A 23 -9.05 16.58 9.17
C GLY A 23 -8.80 17.34 7.85
N LYS A 24 -7.99 16.79 6.93
CA LYS A 24 -7.70 17.39 5.62
C LYS A 24 -8.10 16.46 4.49
N TYR A 25 -8.62 17.03 3.39
CA TYR A 25 -8.89 16.27 2.17
C TYR A 25 -7.57 15.83 1.52
N SER A 26 -7.39 14.53 1.35
CA SER A 26 -6.29 13.93 0.61
C SER A 26 -6.81 13.25 -0.65
N GLN A 27 -6.14 13.50 -1.78
CA GLN A 27 -6.45 12.88 -3.07
C GLN A 27 -5.80 11.50 -3.25
N ASP A 28 -4.96 11.07 -2.30
CA ASP A 28 -4.17 9.83 -2.38
C ASP A 28 -4.36 8.91 -1.16
N GLY A 29 -5.28 9.23 -0.25
CA GLY A 29 -5.53 8.41 0.93
C GLY A 29 -6.31 7.13 0.65
N ILE A 30 -6.31 6.23 1.63
CA ILE A 30 -7.00 4.94 1.60
C ILE A 30 -7.92 4.86 2.82
N VAL A 31 -9.07 4.23 2.72
CA VAL A 31 -9.99 4.08 3.86
C VAL A 31 -9.76 2.73 4.52
N CYS A 32 -9.73 2.69 5.85
CA CYS A 32 -9.81 1.44 6.59
C CYS A 32 -11.24 0.88 6.53
N ASN A 33 -11.38 -0.37 6.08
CA ASN A 33 -12.69 -1.01 5.93
C ASN A 33 -13.41 -1.26 7.27
N TYR A 34 -12.67 -1.26 8.38
CA TYR A 34 -13.20 -1.59 9.70
C TYR A 34 -13.65 -0.36 10.50
N CYS A 35 -12.88 0.74 10.43
CA CYS A 35 -13.17 1.94 11.21
C CYS A 35 -13.58 3.15 10.36
N GLY A 36 -13.49 3.07 9.03
CA GLY A 36 -13.84 4.16 8.12
C GLY A 36 -12.87 5.33 8.11
N ASN A 37 -11.79 5.29 8.89
CA ASN A 37 -10.81 6.39 8.92
C ASN A 37 -10.00 6.42 7.63
N GLY A 38 -9.78 7.63 7.12
CA GLY A 38 -8.82 7.88 6.06
C GLY A 38 -7.40 7.72 6.58
N LEU A 39 -6.62 6.90 5.89
CA LEU A 39 -5.21 6.66 6.09
C LEU A 39 -4.43 7.35 4.96
N PRO A 40 -3.30 7.99 5.26
CA PRO A 40 -2.42 8.52 4.23
C PRO A 40 -1.74 7.36 3.47
N ARG A 41 -1.33 7.63 2.23
CA ARG A 41 -0.55 6.70 1.39
C ARG A 41 0.91 6.58 1.87
N ASP A 42 1.07 6.20 3.14
CA ASP A 42 2.33 6.05 3.83
C ASP A 42 2.35 4.70 4.54
N VAL A 43 3.24 3.82 4.11
CA VAL A 43 3.33 2.44 4.63
C VAL A 43 3.53 2.42 6.15
N ALA A 44 4.32 3.34 6.72
CA ALA A 44 4.60 3.35 8.15
C ALA A 44 3.37 3.77 8.97
N LYS A 45 2.63 4.78 8.49
CA LYS A 45 1.37 5.21 9.14
C LYS A 45 0.29 4.14 9.04
N ILE A 46 0.14 3.51 7.87
CA ILE A 46 -0.81 2.41 7.67
C ILE A 46 -0.42 1.21 8.56
N LEU A 47 0.86 0.85 8.63
CA LEU A 47 1.35 -0.24 9.48
C LEU A 47 1.04 0.01 10.96
N ASN A 48 1.22 1.24 11.44
CA ASN A 48 0.87 1.59 12.79
C ASN A 48 -0.65 1.46 13.02
N HIS A 49 -1.47 1.92 12.08
CA HIS A 49 -2.93 1.74 12.14
C HIS A 49 -3.33 0.25 12.22
N CYS A 50 -2.77 -0.61 11.37
CA CYS A 50 -2.96 -2.07 11.38
C CYS A 50 -2.57 -2.73 12.72
N LYS A 51 -1.74 -2.07 13.53
CA LYS A 51 -1.29 -2.53 14.85
C LYS A 51 -2.17 -2.02 15.99
N VAL A 52 -2.86 -0.89 15.84
CA VAL A 52 -3.54 -0.21 16.98
C VAL A 52 -5.04 -0.05 16.79
N CYS A 53 -5.58 -0.24 15.58
CA CYS A 53 -7.00 -0.09 15.34
C CYS A 53 -7.81 -1.08 16.19
N PRO A 54 -8.70 -0.62 17.10
CA PRO A 54 -9.48 -1.50 17.96
C PRO A 54 -10.63 -2.19 17.21
N HIS A 55 -11.00 -1.68 16.04
CA HIS A 55 -12.07 -2.22 15.19
C HIS A 55 -11.62 -3.45 14.38
N MET A 56 -10.32 -3.75 14.35
CA MET A 56 -9.78 -4.92 13.66
C MET A 56 -9.71 -6.09 14.62
N LEU A 57 -10.51 -7.13 14.34
CA LEU A 57 -10.52 -8.36 15.14
C LEU A 57 -9.20 -9.12 14.95
N ARG A 58 -8.49 -9.33 16.07
CA ARG A 58 -7.27 -10.14 16.10
C ARG A 58 -7.65 -11.57 16.44
N PRO A 59 -7.40 -12.57 15.57
CA PRO A 59 -7.75 -13.96 15.84
C PRO A 59 -7.11 -14.49 17.14
N ASP A 60 -5.88 -14.05 17.41
CA ASP A 60 -5.18 -14.23 18.68
C ASP A 60 -4.45 -12.92 18.98
N ALA A 61 -4.96 -12.13 19.92
CA ALA A 61 -4.44 -10.80 20.23
C ALA A 61 -3.00 -10.82 20.78
N PHE A 62 -2.55 -11.97 21.31
CA PHE A 62 -1.21 -12.13 21.85
C PHE A 62 -0.21 -12.46 20.74
N ARG A 63 -0.61 -13.32 19.81
CA ARG A 63 0.23 -13.79 18.69
C ARG A 63 0.20 -12.87 17.47
N TYR A 64 -0.97 -12.44 17.04
CA TYR A 64 -1.18 -11.68 15.80
C TYR A 64 -1.47 -10.22 16.10
N LYS A 65 -0.39 -9.44 16.14
CA LYS A 65 -0.44 -8.01 16.49
C LYS A 65 -0.85 -7.12 15.32
N PHE A 66 -0.77 -7.59 14.09
CA PHE A 66 -1.03 -6.81 12.88
C PHE A 66 -2.16 -7.42 12.08
N VAL A 67 -3.21 -6.66 11.81
CA VAL A 67 -4.34 -7.05 10.95
C VAL A 67 -4.46 -6.02 9.83
N CYS A 68 -4.66 -6.47 8.59
CA CYS A 68 -4.73 -5.57 7.45
C CYS A 68 -6.00 -4.71 7.47
N PHE A 69 -5.89 -3.47 6.99
CA PHE A 69 -7.01 -2.53 6.92
C PHE A 69 -8.02 -2.84 5.81
N GLY A 70 -7.65 -3.66 4.83
CA GLY A 70 -8.41 -3.87 3.60
C GLY A 70 -8.68 -5.34 3.23
N CYS A 71 -8.16 -6.31 3.99
CA CYS A 71 -8.38 -7.74 3.76
C CYS A 71 -8.17 -8.56 5.03
N GLU A 72 -8.39 -9.88 4.95
CA GLU A 72 -8.31 -10.81 6.08
C GLU A 72 -6.88 -11.20 6.48
N TYR A 73 -5.85 -10.62 5.85
CA TYR A 73 -4.46 -10.93 6.17
C TYR A 73 -4.06 -10.40 7.55
N PHE A 74 -3.39 -11.24 8.33
CA PHE A 74 -2.80 -10.88 9.61
C PHE A 74 -1.37 -11.42 9.75
N SER A 75 -0.59 -10.78 10.61
CA SER A 75 0.78 -11.18 10.89
C SER A 75 1.19 -10.92 12.34
N TYR A 76 2.20 -11.67 12.78
CA TYR A 76 2.86 -11.45 14.06
C TYR A 76 4.08 -10.53 13.92
N GLN A 77 4.63 -10.37 12.71
CA GLN A 77 5.79 -9.53 12.42
C GLN A 77 5.40 -8.25 11.68
N SER A 78 6.03 -7.14 12.07
CA SER A 78 5.85 -5.85 11.40
C SER A 78 6.39 -5.84 9.97
N THR A 79 7.49 -6.54 9.70
CA THR A 79 8.11 -6.67 8.38
C THR A 79 7.17 -7.33 7.37
N ASN A 80 6.52 -8.42 7.77
CA ASN A 80 5.57 -9.14 6.93
C ASN A 80 4.34 -8.28 6.63
N MET A 81 3.79 -7.58 7.63
CA MET A 81 2.68 -6.65 7.41
C MET A 81 3.11 -5.46 6.55
N LYS A 82 4.32 -4.93 6.71
CA LYS A 82 4.86 -3.84 5.89
C LYS A 82 4.92 -4.24 4.41
N ASN A 83 5.49 -5.40 4.12
CA ASN A 83 5.59 -5.93 2.76
C ASN A 83 4.20 -6.24 2.18
N HIS A 84 3.26 -6.69 3.03
CA HIS A 84 1.88 -6.90 2.63
C HIS A 84 1.18 -5.58 2.27
N ILE A 85 1.32 -4.52 3.07
CA ILE A 85 0.70 -3.21 2.78
C ILE A 85 1.16 -2.66 1.41
N GLN A 86 2.43 -2.88 1.03
CA GLN A 86 2.94 -2.47 -0.28
C GLN A 86 2.17 -3.08 -1.46
N THR A 87 1.55 -4.26 -1.30
CA THR A 87 0.73 -4.86 -2.36
C THR A 87 -0.57 -4.09 -2.58
N HIS A 88 -1.15 -3.51 -1.53
CA HIS A 88 -2.30 -2.62 -1.65
C HIS A 88 -1.94 -1.26 -2.25
N LEU A 89 -0.75 -0.74 -1.94
CA LEU A 89 -0.30 0.54 -2.49
C LEU A 89 0.16 0.43 -3.94
N GLY A 90 0.56 -0.76 -4.38
CA GLY A 90 1.22 -0.99 -5.67
C GLY A 90 2.67 -0.53 -5.69
N GLU A 91 3.25 -0.19 -4.53
CA GLU A 91 4.62 0.30 -4.41
C GLU A 91 5.60 -0.85 -4.54
N LYS A 92 6.51 -0.76 -5.52
CA LYS A 92 7.56 -1.75 -5.76
C LYS A 92 8.93 -1.08 -5.63
N PRO A 93 9.42 -0.87 -4.40
CA PRO A 93 10.64 -0.09 -4.15
C PRO A 93 11.92 -0.76 -4.65
N PHE A 94 11.88 -2.04 -5.01
CA PHE A 94 13.06 -2.78 -5.45
C PHE A 94 13.01 -2.99 -6.97
N GLU A 95 13.79 -2.20 -7.69
CA GLU A 95 13.89 -2.26 -9.16
C GLU A 95 15.18 -2.94 -9.58
N CYS A 96 15.12 -3.72 -10.67
CA CYS A 96 16.30 -4.28 -11.31
C CYS A 96 17.00 -3.20 -12.13
N ASN A 97 18.32 -3.13 -12.03
CA ASN A 97 19.12 -2.17 -12.80
C ASN A 97 19.42 -2.63 -14.23
N GLN A 98 19.12 -3.89 -14.57
CA GLN A 98 19.38 -4.48 -15.88
C GLN A 98 18.11 -4.65 -16.73
N CYS A 99 16.92 -4.63 -16.13
CA CYS A 99 15.65 -4.73 -16.85
C CYS A 99 14.51 -4.05 -16.08
N SER A 100 13.32 -3.92 -16.69
CA SER A 100 12.15 -3.27 -16.07
C SER A 100 11.45 -4.08 -14.98
N PHE A 101 12.10 -5.11 -14.43
CA PHE A 101 11.53 -5.90 -13.34
C PHE A 101 11.56 -5.12 -12.02
N SER A 102 10.44 -5.09 -11.31
CA SER A 102 10.35 -4.50 -9.97
C SER A 102 9.57 -5.39 -9.01
N SER A 103 9.95 -5.35 -7.73
CA SER A 103 9.38 -6.17 -6.67
C SER A 103 9.12 -5.37 -5.39
N THR A 104 8.20 -5.90 -4.58
CA THR A 104 7.93 -5.42 -3.22
C THR A 104 8.96 -5.92 -2.21
N GLN A 105 9.75 -6.94 -2.54
CA GLN A 105 10.71 -7.54 -1.60
C GLN A 105 12.10 -7.67 -2.20
N LEU A 106 13.12 -7.36 -1.38
CA LEU A 106 14.52 -7.47 -1.78
C LEU A 106 14.92 -8.90 -2.15
N ILE A 107 14.43 -9.92 -1.43
CA ILE A 107 14.74 -11.32 -1.72
C ILE A 107 14.26 -11.74 -3.11
N ASN A 108 13.13 -11.19 -3.56
CA ASN A 108 12.60 -11.45 -4.89
C ASN A 108 13.46 -10.77 -5.96
N LEU A 109 13.94 -9.55 -5.72
CA LEU A 109 14.88 -8.88 -6.61
C LEU A 109 16.20 -9.66 -6.71
N LYS A 110 16.80 -10.06 -5.58
CA LYS A 110 18.04 -10.85 -5.58
C LYS A 110 17.91 -12.13 -6.37
N ARG A 111 16.84 -12.91 -6.11
CA ARG A 111 16.55 -14.13 -6.85
C ARG A 111 16.29 -13.88 -8.34
N HIS A 112 15.66 -12.75 -8.68
CA HIS A 112 15.47 -12.37 -10.08
C HIS A 112 16.83 -12.11 -10.74
N ILE A 113 17.71 -11.34 -10.10
CA ILE A 113 19.05 -11.07 -10.61
C ILE A 113 19.81 -12.38 -10.80
N GLU A 114 19.88 -13.26 -9.79
CA GLU A 114 20.61 -14.53 -9.86
C GLU A 114 20.11 -15.51 -10.95
N LYS A 115 18.83 -15.43 -11.33
CA LYS A 115 18.23 -16.41 -12.27
C LYS A 115 18.07 -15.87 -13.68
N VAL A 116 18.08 -14.55 -13.87
CA VAL A 116 17.80 -13.90 -15.15
C VAL A 116 19.04 -13.22 -15.71
N HIS A 117 19.99 -12.81 -14.85
CA HIS A 117 21.22 -12.11 -15.20
C HIS A 117 22.44 -12.88 -14.68
#